data_AF-A0A4Q3CQZ9-F1
#
_entry.id   AF-A0A4Q3CQZ9-F1
#
_cell.length_a   1.000
_cell.length_b   1.000
_cell.length_c   1.000
_cell.angle_alpha   90.00
_cell.angle_beta   90.00
_cell.angle_gamma   90.00
#
_symmetry.space_group_name_H-M   'P 1'
#
loop_
_entity.id
_entity.type
_entity.pdbx_description
1 polymer ?
#
loop_
_entity_poly.entity_id
_entity_poly.type
_entity_poly.pdbx_seq_one_letter_code
_entity_poly.pdbx_strand_id
1 'polypeptide(L)'
;MVVAFENKDLRILCENEDIAKESLGSTKLQDRLADIFAASTVFDLLVGNPKGIEYESLPAFKVDIENGFVLFFSPNHVKTPCLKNGQVDW
;
A
#
# COMPACT_ATOMS: atom_id res chain seq x y z
N MET A 1 9.95 -5.46 7.29
CA MET A 1 8.70 -5.81 6.60
C MET A 1 9.05 -6.49 5.28
N VAL A 2 8.38 -7.59 4.92
CA VAL A 2 8.53 -8.24 3.61
C VAL A 2 7.24 -7.98 2.84
N VAL A 3 7.34 -7.35 1.67
CA VAL A 3 6.19 -7.11 0.79
C VAL A 3 6.25 -8.03 -0.42
N ALA A 4 5.08 -8.47 -0.86
CA ALA A 4 4.90 -9.17 -2.12
C ALA A 4 4.18 -8.25 -3.09
N PHE A 5 4.48 -8.41 -4.37
CA PHE A 5 3.79 -7.71 -5.45
C PHE A 5 2.97 -8.72 -6.23
N GLU A 6 1.79 -8.31 -6.68
CA GLU A 6 0.89 -9.16 -7.47
C GLU A 6 1.55 -9.67 -8.75
N ASN A 7 2.37 -8.83 -9.39
CA ASN A 7 3.12 -9.18 -10.59
C ASN A 7 4.48 -8.48 -10.64
N LYS A 8 5.30 -8.90 -11.61
CA LYS A 8 6.68 -8.40 -11.80
C LYS A 8 6.71 -6.94 -12.23
N ASP A 9 5.74 -6.48 -13.01
CA ASP A 9 5.72 -5.12 -13.52
C ASP A 9 5.43 -4.12 -12.40
N LEU A 10 4.49 -4.44 -11.50
CA LEU A 10 4.23 -3.67 -10.28
C LEU A 10 5.46 -3.61 -9.37
N ARG A 11 6.18 -4.73 -9.23
CA ARG A 11 7.44 -4.75 -8.48
C ARG A 11 8.44 -3.76 -9.07
N ILE A 12 8.66 -3.83 -10.39
CA ILE A 12 9.60 -2.93 -11.09
C ILE A 12 9.18 -1.47 -10.91
N LEU A 13 7.89 -1.18 -11.07
CA LEU A 13 7.33 0.16 -10.90
C LEU A 13 7.55 0.70 -9.47
N CYS A 14 7.41 -0.14 -8.44
CA CYS A 14 7.58 0.26 -7.05
C CYS A 14 9.06 0.38 -6.64
N GLU A 15 9.93 -0.50 -7.16
CA GLU A 15 11.34 -0.56 -6.80
C GLU A 15 12.23 0.40 -7.61
N ASN A 16 11.76 0.89 -8.77
CA ASN A 16 12.52 1.80 -9.63
C ASN A 16 11.82 3.16 -9.78
N GLU A 17 12.39 4.18 -9.14
CA GLU A 17 11.85 5.55 -9.14
C GLU A 17 11.80 6.20 -10.53
N ASP A 18 12.78 5.92 -11.40
CA ASP A 18 12.80 6.49 -12.75
C ASP A 18 11.66 5.94 -13.60
N ILE A 19 11.42 4.62 -13.51
CA ILE A 19 10.30 3.95 -14.20
C ILE A 19 8.95 4.44 -13.64
N ALA A 20 8.87 4.65 -12.32
CA ALA A 20 7.66 5.21 -11.68
C ALA A 20 7.35 6.62 -12.18
N LYS A 21 8.36 7.49 -12.26
CA LYS A 21 8.21 8.85 -12.78
C LYS A 21 7.78 8.85 -14.23
N GLU A 22 8.38 8.01 -15.06
CA GLU A 22 8.01 7.88 -16.48
C GLU A 22 6.55 7.40 -16.63
N SER A 23 6.14 6.42 -15.83
CA SER A 23 4.83 5.78 -15.95
C SER A 23 3.69 6.57 -15.31
N LEU A 24 3.94 7.21 -14.16
CA LEU A 24 2.91 7.87 -13.34
C LEU A 24 3.01 9.40 -13.40
N GLY A 25 4.11 9.95 -13.93
CA GLY A 25 4.38 11.39 -13.95
C GLY A 25 4.62 11.99 -12.56
N SER A 26 4.91 11.18 -11.55
CA SER A 26 5.01 11.60 -10.15
C SER A 26 6.03 10.79 -9.36
N THR A 27 6.67 11.43 -8.38
CA THR A 27 7.53 10.77 -7.37
C THR A 27 6.74 10.31 -6.13
N LYS A 28 5.43 10.58 -6.10
CA LYS A 28 4.58 10.31 -4.92
C LYS A 28 4.44 8.82 -4.63
N LEU A 29 4.66 7.94 -5.60
CA LEU A 29 4.65 6.49 -5.35
C LEU A 29 5.70 6.11 -4.28
N GLN A 30 6.92 6.62 -4.40
CA GLN A 30 8.01 6.33 -3.47
C GLN A 30 7.75 6.92 -2.09
N ASP A 31 7.22 8.16 -2.04
CA ASP A 31 6.77 8.77 -0.78
C ASP A 31 5.74 7.87 -0.08
N ARG A 32 4.73 7.37 -0.81
CA ARG A 32 3.68 6.50 -0.25
C ARG A 32 4.21 5.14 0.19
N LEU A 33 5.13 4.55 -0.57
CA LEU A 33 5.78 3.31 -0.17
C LEU A 33 6.59 3.50 1.10
N ALA A 34 7.35 4.61 1.22
CA ALA A 34 8.10 4.94 2.43
C ALA A 34 7.16 5.15 3.63
N ASP A 35 6.04 5.85 3.45
CA ASP A 35 5.01 6.02 4.47
C ASP A 35 4.48 4.66 4.96
N ILE A 36 4.17 3.73 4.04
CA ILE A 36 3.70 2.37 4.35
C ILE A 36 4.76 1.56 5.10
N PHE A 37 6.03 1.67 4.71
CA PHE A 37 7.12 0.95 5.39
C PHE A 37 7.46 1.51 6.77
N ALA A 38 7.21 2.80 7.00
CA ALA A 38 7.45 3.46 8.28
C ALA A 38 6.28 3.31 9.26
N ALA A 39 5.06 3.11 8.76
CA ALA A 39 3.87 2.94 9.57
C ALA A 39 3.94 1.64 10.38
N SER A 40 3.54 1.71 11.65
CA SER A 40 3.41 0.52 12.50
C SER A 40 2.05 -0.16 12.31
N THR A 41 1.02 0.62 11.95
CA THR A 41 -0.30 0.13 11.58
C THR A 41 -0.83 0.94 10.39
N VAL A 42 -1.80 0.39 9.64
CA VAL A 42 -2.44 1.11 8.54
C VAL A 42 -3.19 2.38 8.99
N PHE A 43 -3.56 2.47 10.27
CA PHE A 43 -4.17 3.66 10.86
C PHE A 43 -3.17 4.80 11.06
N ASP A 44 -1.86 4.51 11.02
CA ASP A 44 -0.80 5.52 11.11
C ASP A 44 -0.50 6.19 9.75
N LEU A 45 -1.13 5.70 8.67
CA LEU A 45 -1.08 6.38 7.38
C LEU A 45 -1.94 7.65 7.46
N LEU A 46 -1.30 8.81 7.49
CA LEU A 46 -1.98 10.10 7.55
C LEU A 46 -2.17 10.74 6.18
N VAL A 47 -1.41 10.30 5.18
CA VAL A 47 -1.31 10.94 3.87
C VAL A 47 -1.83 10.01 2.78
N GLY A 48 -2.44 10.57 1.74
CA GLY A 48 -3.00 9.80 0.63
C GLY A 48 -4.41 9.26 0.90
N ASN A 49 -5.19 9.91 1.77
CA ASN A 49 -6.62 9.59 1.97
C ASN A 49 -6.89 8.07 2.17
N PRO A 50 -6.21 7.42 3.14
CA PRO A 50 -6.30 5.98 3.30
C PRO A 50 -7.73 5.55 3.56
N LYS A 51 -8.17 4.53 2.83
CA LYS A 51 -9.51 3.94 2.97
C LYS A 51 -9.42 2.43 2.99
N GLY A 52 -10.06 1.83 4.00
CA GLY A 52 -10.37 0.41 4.00
C GLY A 52 -11.38 0.10 2.89
N ILE A 53 -11.11 -0.95 2.13
CA ILE A 53 -11.96 -1.44 1.06
C ILE A 53 -12.00 -2.98 1.11
N GLU A 54 -12.86 -3.55 0.28
CA GLU A 54 -12.84 -4.98 -0.02
C GLU A 54 -12.31 -5.16 -1.45
N TYR A 55 -11.27 -5.97 -1.60
CA TYR A 55 -10.70 -6.35 -2.90
C TYR A 55 -10.60 -7.87 -2.98
N GLU A 56 -11.23 -8.47 -3.99
CA GLU A 56 -11.31 -9.93 -4.15
C GLU A 56 -11.81 -10.68 -2.90
N SER A 57 -12.79 -10.11 -2.19
CA SER A 57 -13.34 -10.63 -0.92
C SER A 57 -12.35 -10.61 0.27
N LEU A 58 -11.23 -9.88 0.15
CA LEU A 58 -10.25 -9.71 1.23
C LEU A 58 -10.22 -8.25 1.71
N PRO A 59 -9.99 -8.02 3.01
CA PRO A 59 -9.72 -6.70 3.53
C PRO A 59 -8.48 -6.11 2.85
N ALA A 60 -8.66 -4.97 2.20
CA ALA A 60 -7.59 -4.23 1.56
C ALA A 60 -7.68 -2.75 1.93
N PHE A 61 -6.62 -2.03 1.62
CA PHE A 61 -6.54 -0.60 1.81
C PHE A 61 -6.12 0.04 0.51
N LYS A 62 -6.60 1.26 0.32
CA LYS A 62 -6.18 2.11 -0.79
C LYS A 62 -5.63 3.42 -0.28
N VAL A 63 -4.58 3.92 -0.93
CA VAL A 63 -4.06 5.27 -0.75
C VAL A 63 -3.92 5.97 -2.10
N ASP A 64 -4.38 7.20 -2.15
CA ASP A 64 -4.27 8.08 -3.31
C ASP A 64 -2.80 8.48 -3.51
N ILE A 65 -2.33 8.35 -4.75
CA ILE A 65 -1.03 8.84 -5.21
C ILE A 65 -1.25 10.26 -5.77
N GLU A 66 -1.13 10.42 -7.09
CA GLU A 66 -1.29 11.65 -7.84
C GLU A 66 -1.82 11.28 -9.23
N ASN A 67 -2.33 12.25 -10.00
CA ASN A 67 -2.85 12.03 -11.36
C ASN A 67 -3.98 10.97 -11.46
N GLY A 68 -4.73 10.78 -10.38
CA GLY A 68 -5.81 9.79 -10.31
C GLY A 68 -5.34 8.35 -10.07
N PHE A 69 -4.03 8.12 -9.88
CA PHE A 69 -3.50 6.82 -9.49
C PHE A 69 -3.72 6.55 -8.01
N VAL A 70 -3.96 5.28 -7.70
CA VAL A 70 -4.24 4.78 -6.35
C VAL A 70 -3.43 3.51 -6.14
N LEU A 71 -2.79 3.39 -4.98
CA LEU A 71 -2.09 2.18 -4.55
C LEU A 71 -3.03 1.34 -3.69
N PHE A 72 -3.18 0.07 -4.04
CA PHE A 72 -3.91 -0.91 -3.25
C PHE A 72 -2.93 -1.85 -2.55
N PHE A 73 -3.18 -2.18 -1.29
CA PHE A 73 -2.39 -3.13 -0.53
C PHE A 73 -3.24 -3.85 0.51
N SER A 74 -2.86 -5.08 0.84
CA SER A 74 -3.57 -5.93 1.79
C SER A 74 -2.58 -6.73 2.65
N PRO A 75 -2.98 -7.13 3.87
CA PRO A 75 -2.13 -7.98 4.70
C PRO A 75 -1.97 -9.34 4.02
N ASN A 76 -0.72 -9.75 3.80
CA ASN A 76 -0.38 -11.04 3.18
C ASN A 76 -0.08 -12.14 4.22
N HIS A 77 -0.50 -11.96 5.47
CA HIS A 77 -0.33 -12.95 6.53
C HIS A 77 -1.56 -13.87 6.61
N VAL A 78 -1.35 -15.21 6.50
CA VAL A 78 -2.41 -16.25 6.55
C VAL A 78 -3.22 -16.21 7.84
N LYS A 79 -2.62 -15.72 8.93
CA LYS A 79 -3.33 -15.27 10.12
C LYS A 79 -3.11 -13.77 10.21
N THR A 80 -4.12 -13.02 9.81
CA THR A 80 -4.22 -11.61 10.12
C THR A 80 -4.18 -11.49 11.64
N PRO A 81 -3.08 -10.97 12.24
CA PRO A 81 -3.08 -10.71 13.66
C PRO A 81 -4.23 -9.72 13.89
N CYS A 82 -5.03 -9.94 14.93
CA CYS A 82 -6.06 -8.99 15.31
C CYS A 82 -5.73 -8.48 16.70
N LEU A 83 -5.84 -7.18 16.89
CA LEU A 83 -5.86 -6.56 18.21
C LEU A 83 -7.01 -7.16 19.02
N LYS A 84 -6.95 -7.05 20.36
CA LYS A 84 -8.00 -7.56 21.26
C LYS A 84 -9.40 -6.99 20.96
N ASN A 85 -9.48 -5.87 20.24
CA ASN A 85 -10.71 -5.22 19.81
C ASN A 85 -11.23 -5.72 18.43
N GLY A 86 -10.58 -6.72 17.82
CA GLY A 86 -10.97 -7.29 16.53
C GLY A 86 -10.50 -6.49 15.31
N GLN A 87 -9.79 -5.38 15.50
CA GLN A 87 -9.12 -4.70 14.39
C GLN A 87 -7.93 -5.51 13.91
N VAL A 88 -7.65 -5.45 12.61
CA VAL A 88 -6.43 -6.03 12.05
C VAL A 88 -5.21 -5.33 12.65
N ASP A 89 -4.34 -6.13 13.26
CA ASP A 89 -3.01 -5.80 13.77
C ASP A 89 -2.03 -6.17 12.66
N TRP A 90 -1.57 -5.17 11.93
CA TRP A 90 -0.76 -5.30 10.71
C TRP A 90 0.70 -5.55 11.04
#